data_AF-A0A661B143-F1
#
_entry.id   AF-A0A661B143-F1
#
_cell.length_a   1.000
_cell.length_b   1.000
_cell.length_c   1.000
_cell.angle_alpha   90.00
_cell.angle_beta   90.00
_cell.angle_gamma   90.00
#
_symmetry.space_group_name_H-M   'P 1'
#
loop_
_entity.id
_entity.type
_entity.pdbx_description
1 polymer ?
#
loop_
_entity_poly.entity_id
_entity_poly.type
_entity_poly.pdbx_seq_one_letter_code
_entity_poly.pdbx_strand_id
1 'polypeptide(L)'
;MRAEKIILSLLIFGSIAFAGDMHRLELFVMSKCPYGTQAETQIFNLISQHSELTDEIDIEIHYILDYDSSSESFRSLHGQKEVDEDTRQIIIRKYYPDKFWCYLMSKNSHYQDTLWVKDAEMCGINPEKLSKYIKKSGYTLTLSEAHLTDSLNVNASPTILLDGVKVRDWRGDLPTLYTMLQNLLVENKSKMKCEKNVECPPKAGYLSSCVDGKCKYTEAPLVTLKIITLDTTRYGSSTFSIVRFLREETGNLKTTYVPYGDDKSKDILRKVNDALKPEYAAESSSYNLTKGDEKPVSEIKSLPVYIISYNINKYPSFNHFGSYLIPCELDGDSVYIADPNTYPARALLDRDEKPGKLDLFIMSKCPFSKAVEESLLAKDFSGLDIDSITLHFVIRYDSETGKFESFHGRPELVEDKRQIIIQKYFNEKLWDYIHCYNISSKSDSCMKSLNLNPKDIDEKIRKYADSLLKDDFNLSDGLKIKSTPTVLIDNRYILRNSNDIQKYFKIILESGRCGN
;
A
#
# COMPACT_ATOMS: atom_id res chain seq x y z
N MET A 1 28.03 49.25 26.41
CA MET A 1 27.86 49.05 24.95
C MET A 1 27.16 47.72 24.74
N ARG A 2 25.88 47.84 24.36
CA ARG A 2 24.90 46.87 23.81
C ARG A 2 25.13 45.37 24.00
N ALA A 3 24.29 44.82 24.88
CA ALA A 3 23.67 43.51 24.73
C ALA A 3 22.74 43.49 23.51
N GLU A 4 22.81 42.45 22.68
CA GLU A 4 21.81 42.18 21.64
C GLU A 4 21.69 40.67 21.36
N LYS A 5 20.44 40.19 21.37
CA LYS A 5 19.89 38.99 20.70
C LYS A 5 19.96 37.63 21.41
N ILE A 6 19.14 37.49 22.44
CA ILE A 6 18.31 36.29 22.67
C ILE A 6 16.90 36.80 23.00
N ILE A 7 15.86 36.08 22.55
CA ILE A 7 14.41 36.34 22.63
C ILE A 7 13.82 36.91 21.33
N LEU A 8 13.32 36.01 20.48
CA LEU A 8 12.06 36.20 19.77
C LEU A 8 11.43 34.83 19.46
N SER A 9 10.91 34.20 20.51
CA SER A 9 9.92 33.13 20.44
C SER A 9 8.72 33.63 21.23
N LEU A 10 7.51 33.43 20.68
CA LEU A 10 6.22 33.97 21.14
C LEU A 10 5.97 35.45 20.83
N LEU A 11 5.18 35.70 19.77
CA LEU A 11 4.00 36.59 19.76
C LEU A 11 3.54 36.82 18.31
N ILE A 12 2.62 35.97 17.83
CA ILE A 12 1.52 36.43 16.96
C ILE A 12 0.24 35.84 17.56
N PHE A 13 -0.19 36.44 18.66
CA PHE A 13 -1.59 36.47 19.07
C PHE A 13 -2.07 37.90 18.78
N GLY A 14 -3.17 38.01 18.03
CA GLY A 14 -3.77 39.28 17.61
C GLY A 14 -4.06 39.23 16.10
N SER A 15 -5.13 38.57 15.66
CA SER A 15 -6.50 38.97 15.97
C SER A 15 -7.41 37.75 15.99
N ILE A 16 -7.74 37.26 17.19
CA ILE A 16 -8.89 36.36 17.36
C ILE A 16 -10.11 37.28 17.40
N ALA A 17 -10.63 37.61 16.22
CA ALA A 17 -12.08 37.71 16.09
C ALA A 17 -12.63 36.33 16.43
N PHE A 18 -13.71 36.26 17.20
CA PHE A 18 -14.33 35.03 17.67
C PHE A 18 -14.51 34.00 16.53
N ALA A 19 -13.56 33.07 16.38
CA ALA A 19 -13.68 31.90 15.51
C ALA A 19 -14.43 30.83 16.32
N GLY A 20 -15.73 31.07 16.50
CA GLY A 20 -16.67 30.03 16.89
C GLY A 20 -17.31 29.49 15.62
N ASP A 21 -17.27 28.16 15.48
CA ASP A 21 -18.33 27.35 14.85
C ASP A 21 -18.40 27.19 13.32
N MET A 22 -17.33 27.41 12.54
CA MET A 22 -17.32 26.95 11.14
C MET A 22 -16.87 25.49 11.07
N HIS A 23 -17.73 24.60 10.57
CA HIS A 23 -17.39 23.20 10.35
C HIS A 23 -16.41 23.05 9.20
N ARG A 24 -15.55 22.04 9.22
CA ARG A 24 -14.59 21.79 8.14
C ARG A 24 -14.92 20.51 7.39
N LEU A 25 -15.06 20.61 6.07
CA LEU A 25 -15.12 19.50 5.13
C LEU A 25 -13.84 19.48 4.29
N GLU A 26 -13.05 18.43 4.43
CA GLU A 26 -11.84 18.19 3.63
C GLU A 26 -12.11 17.02 2.69
N LEU A 27 -12.03 17.26 1.37
CA LEU A 27 -12.11 16.24 0.33
C LEU A 27 -10.70 15.94 -0.20
N PHE A 28 -10.28 14.69 -0.04
CA PHE A 28 -9.02 14.16 -0.54
C PHE A 28 -9.26 13.34 -1.80
N VAL A 29 -8.56 13.70 -2.88
CA VAL A 29 -8.79 13.15 -4.22
C VAL A 29 -7.48 12.96 -4.98
N MET A 30 -7.56 12.26 -6.11
CA MET A 30 -6.52 12.26 -7.14
C MET A 30 -7.15 12.72 -8.46
N SER A 31 -6.51 13.63 -9.19
CA SER A 31 -7.13 14.29 -10.36
C SER A 31 -7.43 13.36 -11.54
N LYS A 32 -6.84 12.15 -11.60
CA LYS A 32 -7.16 11.15 -12.64
C LYS A 32 -8.11 10.05 -12.15
N CYS A 33 -8.60 10.13 -10.91
CA CYS A 33 -9.56 9.17 -10.37
C CYS A 33 -11.00 9.53 -10.78
N PRO A 34 -11.74 8.66 -11.50
CA PRO A 34 -13.14 8.93 -11.86
C PRO A 34 -14.06 9.18 -10.66
N TYR A 35 -13.82 8.48 -9.54
CA TYR A 35 -14.60 8.68 -8.32
C TYR A 35 -14.23 9.99 -7.61
N GLY A 36 -12.96 10.42 -7.71
CA GLY A 36 -12.51 11.71 -7.19
C GLY A 36 -13.16 12.87 -7.93
N THR A 37 -13.15 12.83 -9.27
CA THR A 37 -13.78 13.87 -10.09
C THR A 37 -15.29 13.91 -9.93
N GLN A 38 -15.94 12.75 -9.73
CA GLN A 38 -17.35 12.69 -9.34
C GLN A 38 -17.59 13.40 -8.00
N ALA A 39 -16.77 13.15 -6.98
CA ALA A 39 -16.89 13.78 -5.66
C ALA A 39 -16.70 15.30 -5.73
N GLU A 40 -15.67 15.78 -6.43
CA GLU A 40 -15.44 17.21 -6.67
C GLU A 40 -16.65 17.87 -7.36
N THR A 41 -17.26 17.18 -8.34
CA THR A 41 -18.46 17.66 -9.02
C THR A 41 -19.65 17.78 -8.06
N GLN A 42 -19.82 16.83 -7.13
CA GLN A 42 -20.90 16.93 -6.14
C GLN A 42 -20.65 18.06 -5.14
N ILE A 43 -19.40 18.29 -4.73
CA ILE A 43 -19.05 19.45 -3.88
C ILE A 43 -19.34 20.76 -4.61
N PHE A 44 -18.99 20.87 -5.89
CA PHE A 44 -19.32 22.05 -6.70
C PHE A 44 -20.84 22.27 -6.81
N ASN A 45 -21.61 21.21 -7.03
CA ASN A 45 -23.07 21.28 -7.05
C ASN A 45 -23.64 21.75 -5.70
N LEU A 46 -23.10 21.24 -4.59
CA LEU A 46 -23.48 21.68 -3.25
C LEU A 46 -23.24 23.19 -3.09
N ILE A 47 -22.05 23.68 -3.38
CA ILE A 47 -21.69 25.10 -3.28
C ILE A 47 -22.58 25.96 -4.18
N SER A 48 -22.87 25.50 -5.39
CA SER A 48 -23.62 26.29 -6.38
C SER A 48 -25.13 26.30 -6.14
N GLN A 49 -25.68 25.29 -5.46
CA GLN A 49 -27.12 25.10 -5.30
C GLN A 49 -27.61 25.31 -3.86
N HIS A 50 -26.71 25.27 -2.87
CA HIS A 50 -27.03 25.27 -1.44
C HIS A 50 -26.08 26.19 -0.65
N SER A 51 -25.99 27.45 -1.06
CA SER A 51 -25.09 28.42 -0.43
C SER A 51 -25.34 28.58 1.07
N GLU A 52 -26.60 28.41 1.50
CA GLU A 52 -27.00 28.46 2.91
C GLU A 52 -26.34 27.41 3.81
N LEU A 53 -25.90 26.27 3.24
CA LEU A 53 -25.13 25.28 3.99
C LEU A 53 -23.64 25.60 3.96
N THR A 54 -23.14 26.05 2.82
CA THR A 54 -21.71 26.28 2.62
C THR A 54 -21.20 27.56 3.26
N ASP A 55 -22.08 28.48 3.66
CA ASP A 55 -21.71 29.67 4.45
C ASP A 55 -21.21 29.31 5.86
N GLU A 56 -21.58 28.13 6.37
CA GLU A 56 -21.19 27.60 7.70
C GLU A 56 -20.15 26.48 7.61
N ILE A 57 -19.67 26.14 6.40
CA ILE A 57 -18.77 25.00 6.15
C ILE A 57 -17.55 25.44 5.34
N ASP A 58 -16.37 25.29 5.92
CA ASP A 58 -15.08 25.41 5.26
C ASP A 58 -14.82 24.20 4.37
N ILE A 59 -14.76 24.41 3.06
CA ILE A 59 -14.55 23.32 2.09
C ILE A 59 -13.13 23.40 1.53
N GLU A 60 -12.32 22.38 1.80
CA GLU A 60 -10.95 22.25 1.28
C GLU A 60 -10.81 21.01 0.38
N ILE A 61 -10.06 21.16 -0.72
CA ILE A 61 -9.68 20.07 -1.63
C ILE A 61 -8.19 19.79 -1.49
N HIS A 62 -7.86 18.52 -1.21
CA HIS A 62 -6.52 18.00 -1.02
C HIS A 62 -6.20 16.89 -2.02
N TYR A 63 -4.92 16.73 -2.33
CA TYR A 63 -4.46 15.80 -3.36
C TYR A 63 -3.59 14.69 -2.78
N ILE A 64 -3.96 13.44 -3.08
CA ILE A 64 -3.30 12.24 -2.58
C ILE A 64 -2.10 11.91 -3.46
N LEU A 65 -0.91 12.06 -2.90
CA LEU A 65 0.37 11.85 -3.56
C LEU A 65 1.33 11.13 -2.62
N ASP A 66 2.13 10.22 -3.16
CA ASP A 66 3.22 9.59 -2.44
C ASP A 66 4.53 10.33 -2.73
N TYR A 67 5.21 10.82 -1.69
CA TYR A 67 6.54 11.39 -1.82
C TYR A 67 7.62 10.35 -1.53
N ASP A 68 8.52 10.15 -2.49
CA ASP A 68 9.72 9.33 -2.30
C ASP A 68 10.92 10.24 -1.97
N SER A 69 11.24 10.29 -0.68
CA SER A 69 12.39 11.05 -0.17
C SER A 69 13.75 10.61 -0.74
N SER A 70 13.87 9.40 -1.27
CA SER A 70 15.15 8.90 -1.81
C SER A 70 15.43 9.43 -3.22
N SER A 71 14.39 9.56 -4.02
CA SER A 71 14.46 10.07 -5.40
C SER A 71 14.02 11.54 -5.53
N GLU A 72 13.65 12.17 -4.42
CA GLU A 72 13.02 13.49 -4.35
C GLU A 72 11.86 13.65 -5.36
N SER A 73 11.08 12.58 -5.54
CA SER A 73 10.04 12.49 -6.57
C SER A 73 8.66 12.20 -5.99
N PHE A 74 7.63 12.60 -6.74
CA PHE A 74 6.23 12.32 -6.41
C PHE A 74 5.72 11.16 -7.26
N ARG A 75 4.88 10.32 -6.66
CA ARG A 75 4.18 9.23 -7.33
C ARG A 75 2.70 9.33 -7.03
N SER A 76 1.90 8.79 -7.94
CA SER A 76 0.46 8.64 -7.77
C SER A 76 0.00 7.35 -8.44
N LEU A 77 -1.24 6.92 -8.19
CA LEU A 77 -1.76 5.66 -8.73
C LEU A 77 -1.90 5.68 -10.26
N HIS A 78 -2.14 6.84 -10.87
CA HIS A 78 -2.26 6.98 -12.33
C HIS A 78 -1.00 7.57 -12.98
N GLY A 79 0.12 7.60 -12.25
CA GLY A 79 1.44 7.99 -12.74
C GLY A 79 1.64 9.49 -12.92
N GLN A 80 2.75 9.88 -13.56
CA GLN A 80 3.23 11.27 -13.60
C GLN A 80 2.21 12.30 -14.11
N LYS A 81 1.31 11.90 -15.01
CA LYS A 81 0.27 12.80 -15.56
C LYS A 81 -0.72 13.30 -14.51
N GLU A 82 -0.97 12.49 -13.48
CA GLU A 82 -1.80 12.85 -12.34
C GLU A 82 -1.02 13.75 -11.38
N VAL A 83 0.22 13.40 -11.03
CA VAL A 83 1.13 14.27 -10.24
C VAL A 83 1.18 15.68 -10.82
N ASP A 84 1.34 15.79 -12.15
CA ASP A 84 1.42 17.09 -12.81
C ASP A 84 0.10 17.86 -12.75
N GLU A 85 -1.05 17.17 -12.83
CA GLU A 85 -2.37 17.81 -12.76
C GLU A 85 -2.75 18.18 -11.32
N ASP A 86 -2.51 17.31 -10.35
CA ASP A 86 -2.66 17.61 -8.92
C ASP A 86 -1.83 18.87 -8.57
N THR A 87 -0.57 18.92 -9.01
CA THR A 87 0.30 20.09 -8.82
C THR A 87 -0.29 21.36 -9.45
N ARG A 88 -0.89 21.28 -10.65
CA ARG A 88 -1.57 22.43 -11.27
C ARG A 88 -2.74 22.90 -10.41
N GLN A 89 -3.59 21.98 -9.97
CA GLN A 89 -4.78 22.30 -9.21
C GLN A 89 -4.44 22.87 -7.83
N ILE A 90 -3.41 22.35 -7.15
CA ILE A 90 -2.82 22.92 -5.93
C ILE A 90 -2.39 24.38 -6.15
N ILE A 91 -1.66 24.63 -7.23
CA ILE A 91 -1.17 25.97 -7.58
C ILE A 91 -2.32 26.92 -7.92
N ILE A 92 -3.34 26.45 -8.65
CA ILE A 92 -4.52 27.24 -8.99
C ILE A 92 -5.30 27.58 -7.73
N ARG A 93 -5.55 26.61 -6.83
CA ARG A 93 -6.21 26.87 -5.54
C ARG A 93 -5.46 27.94 -4.73
N LYS A 94 -4.13 27.93 -4.75
CA LYS A 94 -3.31 28.89 -4.00
C LYS A 94 -3.27 30.29 -4.60
N TYR A 95 -3.11 30.40 -5.93
CA TYR A 95 -2.80 31.68 -6.60
C TYR A 95 -3.96 32.26 -7.42
N TYR A 96 -5.00 31.47 -7.69
CA TYR A 96 -6.21 31.83 -8.44
C TYR A 96 -7.47 31.22 -7.79
N PRO A 97 -7.70 31.44 -6.47
CA PRO A 97 -8.81 30.79 -5.76
C PRO A 97 -10.19 31.11 -6.36
N ASP A 98 -10.37 32.32 -6.90
CA ASP A 98 -11.57 32.77 -7.61
C ASP A 98 -11.87 32.00 -8.91
N LYS A 99 -10.84 31.37 -9.48
CA LYS A 99 -10.91 30.61 -10.76
C LYS A 99 -10.79 29.11 -10.58
N PHE A 100 -10.52 28.65 -9.35
CA PHE A 100 -10.28 27.25 -9.05
C PHE A 100 -11.44 26.36 -9.49
N TRP A 101 -12.67 26.69 -9.07
CA TRP A 101 -13.85 25.90 -9.42
C TRP A 101 -14.15 25.88 -10.92
N CYS A 102 -13.95 27.00 -11.63
CA CYS A 102 -14.08 27.02 -13.08
C CYS A 102 -13.10 26.04 -13.73
N TYR A 103 -11.82 26.12 -13.37
CA TYR A 103 -10.78 25.25 -13.95
C TYR A 103 -11.04 23.78 -13.60
N LEU A 104 -11.36 23.49 -12.34
CA LEU A 104 -11.61 22.13 -11.86
C LEU A 104 -12.78 21.48 -12.60
N MET A 105 -13.92 22.17 -12.73
CA MET A 105 -15.08 21.64 -13.45
C MET A 105 -14.83 21.46 -14.94
N SER A 106 -14.10 22.39 -15.56
CA SER A 106 -13.65 22.22 -16.95
C SER A 106 -12.82 20.95 -17.09
N LYS A 107 -11.78 20.80 -16.26
CA LYS A 107 -10.84 19.69 -16.33
C LYS A 107 -11.51 18.35 -16.05
N ASN A 108 -12.44 18.29 -15.09
CA ASN A 108 -13.13 17.06 -14.72
C ASN A 108 -13.95 16.44 -15.85
N SER A 109 -14.44 17.25 -16.80
CA SER A 109 -15.18 16.77 -17.97
C SER A 109 -14.35 15.90 -18.92
N HIS A 110 -13.01 15.99 -18.84
CA HIS A 110 -12.06 15.22 -19.64
C HIS A 110 -10.81 14.91 -18.82
N TYR A 111 -11.03 14.46 -17.58
CA TYR A 111 -9.99 14.28 -16.56
C TYR A 111 -8.84 13.38 -17.01
N GLN A 112 -9.07 12.42 -17.92
CA GLN A 112 -8.05 11.47 -18.37
C GLN A 112 -6.93 12.10 -19.22
N ASP A 113 -7.20 13.20 -19.92
CA ASP A 113 -6.23 13.77 -20.83
C ASP A 113 -5.22 14.71 -20.12
N THR A 114 -4.19 15.12 -20.85
CA THR A 114 -3.15 16.04 -20.36
C THR A 114 -3.31 17.47 -20.87
N LEU A 115 -4.41 17.78 -21.56
CA LEU A 115 -4.69 19.11 -22.08
C LEU A 115 -5.22 19.95 -20.91
N TRP A 116 -4.53 21.05 -20.60
CA TRP A 116 -4.91 21.95 -19.50
C TRP A 116 -4.89 23.43 -19.89
N VAL A 117 -4.19 23.75 -20.99
CA VAL A 117 -4.02 25.13 -21.48
C VAL A 117 -5.37 25.74 -21.84
N LYS A 118 -6.23 24.98 -22.52
CA LYS A 118 -7.56 25.45 -22.92
C LYS A 118 -8.46 25.69 -21.72
N ASP A 119 -8.42 24.81 -20.72
CA ASP A 119 -9.16 24.96 -19.45
C ASP A 119 -8.73 26.21 -18.69
N ALA A 120 -7.41 26.41 -18.60
CA ALA A 120 -6.84 27.59 -17.98
C ALA A 120 -7.29 28.86 -18.70
N GLU A 121 -7.16 28.91 -20.03
CA GLU A 121 -7.55 30.07 -20.84
C GLU A 121 -9.05 30.37 -20.74
N MET A 122 -9.90 29.34 -20.81
CA MET A 122 -11.35 29.47 -20.68
C MET A 122 -11.74 30.09 -19.33
N CYS A 123 -11.03 29.75 -18.26
CA CYS A 123 -11.24 30.29 -16.92
C CYS A 123 -10.43 31.57 -16.65
N GLY A 124 -9.83 32.18 -17.67
CA GLY A 124 -9.07 33.43 -17.54
C GLY A 124 -7.77 33.29 -16.75
N ILE A 125 -7.18 32.09 -16.70
CA ILE A 125 -5.87 31.80 -16.11
C ILE A 125 -4.83 31.84 -17.25
N ASN A 126 -3.83 32.71 -17.13
CA ASN A 126 -2.76 32.79 -18.12
C ASN A 126 -1.82 31.56 -18.00
N PRO A 127 -1.68 30.72 -19.05
CA PRO A 127 -0.89 29.47 -18.98
C PRO A 127 0.59 29.67 -18.68
N GLU A 128 1.20 30.74 -19.20
CA GLU A 128 2.60 31.07 -18.93
C GLU A 128 2.82 31.47 -17.48
N LYS A 129 1.90 32.27 -16.92
CA LYS A 129 1.94 32.69 -15.52
C LYS A 129 1.71 31.50 -14.58
N LEU A 130 0.77 30.60 -14.92
CA LEU A 130 0.58 29.35 -14.19
C LEU A 130 1.84 28.49 -14.20
N SER A 131 2.46 28.31 -15.38
CA SER A 131 3.73 27.57 -15.53
C SER A 131 4.87 28.15 -14.68
N LYS A 132 4.93 29.48 -14.53
CA LYS A 132 5.90 30.13 -13.64
C LYS A 132 5.63 29.81 -12.16
N TYR A 133 4.37 29.76 -11.72
CA TYR A 133 4.05 29.38 -10.35
C TYR A 133 4.34 27.90 -10.08
N ILE A 134 4.05 27.00 -11.03
CA ILE A 134 4.39 25.58 -10.91
C ILE A 134 5.90 25.40 -10.71
N LYS A 135 6.72 26.09 -11.52
CA LYS A 135 8.18 26.06 -11.36
C LYS A 135 8.67 26.66 -10.03
N LYS A 136 8.02 27.72 -9.56
CA LYS A 136 8.42 28.44 -8.34
C LYS A 136 8.04 27.72 -7.05
N SER A 137 6.82 27.20 -6.98
CA SER A 137 6.19 26.75 -5.74
C SER A 137 5.59 25.35 -5.82
N GLY A 138 5.52 24.75 -7.02
CA GLY A 138 4.88 23.46 -7.25
C GLY A 138 5.45 22.38 -6.34
N TYR A 139 6.77 22.17 -6.37
CA TYR A 139 7.43 21.17 -5.53
C TYR A 139 7.07 21.30 -4.03
N THR A 140 7.22 22.50 -3.45
CA THR A 140 6.98 22.71 -2.01
C THR A 140 5.52 22.53 -1.60
N LEU A 141 4.58 22.97 -2.44
CA LEU A 141 3.15 22.83 -2.15
C LEU A 141 2.68 21.38 -2.33
N THR A 142 3.14 20.70 -3.39
CA THR A 142 2.88 19.27 -3.60
C THR A 142 3.48 18.41 -2.49
N LEU A 143 4.68 18.75 -2.00
CA LEU A 143 5.29 18.09 -0.84
C LEU A 143 4.46 18.27 0.44
N SER A 144 3.91 19.46 0.67
CA SER A 144 3.02 19.72 1.80
C SER A 144 1.75 18.87 1.74
N GLU A 145 1.15 18.70 0.56
CA GLU A 145 -0.03 17.84 0.36
C GLU A 145 0.31 16.37 0.60
N ALA A 146 1.42 15.86 0.04
CA ALA A 146 1.86 14.48 0.26
C ALA A 146 2.10 14.18 1.75
N HIS A 147 2.72 15.11 2.49
CA HIS A 147 2.92 14.98 3.93
C HIS A 147 1.60 15.04 4.70
N LEU A 148 0.66 15.90 4.29
CA LEU A 148 -0.67 15.98 4.90
C LEU A 148 -1.40 14.64 4.75
N THR A 149 -1.48 14.10 3.53
CA THR A 149 -2.17 12.84 3.25
C THR A 149 -1.52 11.67 3.96
N ASP A 150 -0.18 11.60 4.03
CA ASP A 150 0.49 10.55 4.79
C ASP A 150 0.24 10.69 6.30
N SER A 151 0.29 11.91 6.84
CA SER A 151 0.04 12.16 8.28
C SER A 151 -1.38 11.78 8.72
N LEU A 152 -2.36 11.98 7.84
CA LEU A 152 -3.76 11.60 8.04
C LEU A 152 -4.03 10.15 7.62
N ASN A 153 -3.03 9.47 7.05
CA ASN A 153 -3.12 8.16 6.46
C ASN A 153 -4.21 8.03 5.38
N VAL A 154 -4.45 9.09 4.60
CA VAL A 154 -5.42 9.08 3.50
C VAL A 154 -4.73 8.62 2.21
N ASN A 155 -5.14 7.45 1.71
CA ASN A 155 -4.56 6.81 0.52
C ASN A 155 -5.59 6.45 -0.57
N ALA A 156 -6.87 6.78 -0.34
CA ALA A 156 -7.97 6.43 -1.23
C ALA A 156 -8.74 7.68 -1.69
N SER A 157 -9.02 7.74 -2.98
CA SER A 157 -9.83 8.81 -3.60
C SER A 157 -11.21 8.28 -3.99
N PRO A 158 -12.31 8.97 -3.63
CA PRO A 158 -12.36 10.11 -2.71
C PRO A 158 -12.31 9.66 -1.25
N THR A 159 -11.79 10.52 -0.38
CA THR A 159 -11.98 10.44 1.09
C THR A 159 -12.48 11.78 1.59
N ILE A 160 -13.51 11.78 2.45
CA ILE A 160 -13.96 12.99 3.15
C ILE A 160 -13.60 12.89 4.63
N LEU A 161 -13.03 13.97 5.17
CA LEU A 161 -13.01 14.22 6.61
C LEU A 161 -13.98 15.36 6.92
N LEU A 162 -14.76 15.18 8.00
CA LEU A 162 -15.61 16.22 8.56
C LEU A 162 -15.16 16.49 9.99
N ASP A 163 -14.73 17.72 10.25
CA ASP A 163 -14.04 18.14 11.49
C ASP A 163 -12.89 17.19 11.87
N GLY A 164 -12.11 16.76 10.87
CA GLY A 164 -11.00 15.81 11.04
C GLY A 164 -11.42 14.35 11.22
N VAL A 165 -12.71 14.02 11.13
CA VAL A 165 -13.23 12.64 11.29
C VAL A 165 -13.65 12.06 9.94
N LYS A 166 -13.13 10.88 9.59
CA LYS A 166 -13.43 10.20 8.33
C LYS A 166 -14.92 9.87 8.21
N VAL A 167 -15.53 10.33 7.12
CA VAL A 167 -16.87 9.93 6.69
C VAL A 167 -16.78 8.52 6.10
N ARG A 168 -17.63 7.61 6.57
CA ARG A 168 -17.66 6.21 6.13
C ARG A 168 -18.81 5.97 5.18
N ASP A 169 -18.62 5.06 4.23
CA ASP A 169 -19.65 4.57 3.30
C ASP A 169 -20.24 5.62 2.33
N TRP A 170 -19.65 6.83 2.22
CA TRP A 170 -20.05 7.79 1.20
C TRP A 170 -19.53 7.39 -0.18
N ARG A 171 -20.41 7.43 -1.19
CA ARG A 171 -20.12 6.94 -2.54
C ARG A 171 -20.13 8.03 -3.61
N GLY A 172 -19.94 9.29 -3.21
CA GLY A 172 -19.86 10.41 -4.14
C GLY A 172 -21.21 10.88 -4.68
N ASP A 173 -22.29 10.74 -3.91
CA ASP A 173 -23.62 11.25 -4.27
C ASP A 173 -24.01 12.51 -3.47
N LEU A 174 -24.61 13.49 -4.16
CA LEU A 174 -25.03 14.76 -3.58
C LEU A 174 -26.16 14.62 -2.54
N PRO A 175 -27.23 13.82 -2.74
CA PRO A 175 -28.30 13.72 -1.76
C PRO A 175 -27.82 13.27 -0.37
N THR A 176 -26.96 12.25 -0.31
CA THR A 176 -26.40 11.81 0.98
C THR A 176 -25.45 12.84 1.57
N LEU A 177 -24.60 13.49 0.77
CA LEU A 177 -23.72 14.56 1.26
C LEU A 177 -24.52 15.74 1.83
N TYR A 178 -25.53 16.19 1.10
CA TYR A 178 -26.42 17.27 1.50
C TYR A 178 -27.11 16.95 2.84
N THR A 179 -27.76 15.79 2.96
CA THR A 179 -28.42 15.37 4.19
C THR A 179 -27.44 15.27 5.37
N MET A 180 -26.24 14.74 5.14
CA MET A 180 -25.19 14.69 6.16
C MET A 180 -24.81 16.08 6.66
N LEU A 181 -24.58 17.03 5.75
CA LEU A 181 -24.21 18.40 6.12
C LEU A 181 -25.36 19.18 6.75
N GLN A 182 -26.59 18.98 6.29
CA GLN A 182 -27.76 19.50 6.99
C GLN A 182 -27.81 19.02 8.44
N ASN A 183 -27.62 17.72 8.66
CA ASN A 183 -27.58 17.15 10.01
C ASN A 183 -26.43 17.72 10.84
N LEU A 184 -25.27 17.98 10.23
CA LEU A 184 -24.11 18.57 10.92
C LEU A 184 -24.46 19.89 11.59
N LEU A 185 -25.23 20.75 10.89
CA LEU A 185 -25.66 22.06 11.38
C LEU A 185 -26.84 22.00 12.38
N VAL A 186 -27.38 20.82 12.67
CA VAL A 186 -28.47 20.67 13.67
C VAL A 186 -27.87 20.67 15.08
N GLU A 187 -28.07 21.77 15.82
CA GLU A 187 -27.62 21.88 17.23
C GLU A 187 -28.17 20.75 18.11
N ASN A 188 -29.48 20.49 18.01
CA ASN A 188 -30.13 19.44 18.79
C ASN A 188 -30.09 18.11 18.05
N LYS A 189 -29.06 17.31 18.34
CA LYS A 189 -28.81 15.99 17.73
C LYS A 189 -30.02 15.04 17.73
N SER A 190 -30.94 15.16 18.69
CA SER A 190 -32.16 14.33 18.72
C SER A 190 -33.14 14.60 17.57
N LYS A 191 -32.95 15.72 16.85
CA LYS A 191 -33.72 16.12 15.67
C LYS A 191 -33.08 15.70 14.35
N MET A 192 -31.84 15.19 14.35
CA MET A 192 -31.17 14.69 13.15
C MET A 192 -31.96 13.53 12.56
N LYS A 193 -32.24 13.59 11.26
CA LYS A 193 -32.99 12.58 10.53
C LYS A 193 -32.09 11.89 9.52
N CYS A 194 -32.31 10.61 9.31
CA CYS A 194 -31.51 9.83 8.37
C CYS A 194 -32.34 8.71 7.75
N GLU A 195 -31.89 8.23 6.61
CA GLU A 195 -32.28 6.97 5.98
C GLU A 195 -31.09 6.01 5.92
N LYS A 196 -29.86 6.54 5.85
CA LYS A 196 -28.61 5.77 5.79
C LYS A 196 -27.66 6.17 6.92
N ASN A 197 -26.79 5.25 7.32
CA ASN A 197 -25.77 5.51 8.35
C ASN A 197 -24.86 6.69 8.01
N VAL A 198 -24.46 6.81 6.74
CA VAL A 198 -23.57 7.87 6.22
C VAL A 198 -24.18 9.27 6.33
N GLU A 199 -25.50 9.39 6.43
CA GLU A 199 -26.18 10.68 6.59
C GLU A 199 -26.09 11.21 8.03
N CYS A 200 -25.61 10.38 8.97
CA CYS A 200 -25.30 10.80 10.32
C CYS A 200 -23.84 11.28 10.38
N PRO A 201 -23.60 12.59 10.65
CA PRO A 201 -22.27 13.16 10.69
C PRO A 201 -21.31 12.33 11.54
N PRO A 202 -20.07 12.07 11.09
CA PRO A 202 -19.12 11.33 11.90
C PRO A 202 -18.78 12.10 13.18
N LYS A 203 -18.46 11.36 14.24
CA LYS A 203 -18.06 11.93 15.54
C LYS A 203 -16.86 11.16 16.07
N ALA A 204 -15.80 11.87 16.45
CA ALA A 204 -14.57 11.29 16.98
C ALA A 204 -14.88 10.38 18.19
N GLY A 205 -14.40 9.13 18.15
CA GLY A 205 -14.62 8.14 19.21
C GLY A 205 -16.00 7.47 19.20
N TYR A 206 -16.85 7.73 18.20
CA TYR A 206 -18.17 7.10 18.09
C TYR A 206 -18.38 6.41 16.74
N LEU A 207 -19.26 5.43 16.72
CA LEU A 207 -19.89 4.88 15.54
C LEU A 207 -21.24 5.57 15.35
N SER A 208 -21.46 6.16 14.18
CA SER A 208 -22.76 6.71 13.79
C SER A 208 -23.57 5.64 13.06
N SER A 209 -24.86 5.56 13.38
CA SER A 209 -25.82 4.72 12.66
C SER A 209 -27.19 5.38 12.58
N CYS A 210 -27.94 5.00 11.56
CA CYS A 210 -29.32 5.38 11.41
C CYS A 210 -30.23 4.29 11.99
N VAL A 211 -31.00 4.63 13.02
CA VAL A 211 -31.94 3.70 13.68
C VAL A 211 -33.29 4.39 13.78
N ASP A 212 -34.34 3.78 13.23
CA ASP A 212 -35.71 4.32 13.21
C ASP A 212 -35.78 5.76 12.69
N GLY A 213 -35.01 6.05 11.65
CA GLY A 213 -34.95 7.37 11.01
C GLY A 213 -34.18 8.44 11.78
N LYS A 214 -33.45 8.06 12.85
CA LYS A 214 -32.70 8.99 13.71
C LYS A 214 -31.24 8.59 13.82
N CYS A 215 -30.38 9.60 13.93
CA CYS A 215 -28.96 9.36 14.15
C CYS A 215 -28.67 8.93 15.58
N LYS A 216 -28.01 7.79 15.72
CA LYS A 216 -27.54 7.23 16.98
C LYS A 216 -26.01 7.19 16.98
N TYR A 217 -25.42 7.52 18.12
CA TYR A 217 -23.98 7.49 18.33
C TYR A 217 -23.67 6.51 19.46
N THR A 218 -22.86 5.50 19.17
CA THR A 218 -22.36 4.54 20.17
C THR A 218 -20.86 4.71 20.29
N GLU A 219 -20.32 4.58 21.50
CA GLU A 219 -18.86 4.65 21.68
C GLU A 219 -18.17 3.57 20.85
N ALA A 220 -17.14 3.98 20.11
CA ALA A 220 -16.36 3.09 19.27
C ALA A 220 -15.61 2.09 20.16
N PRO A 221 -15.95 0.78 20.09
CA PRO A 221 -15.40 -0.19 21.02
C PRO A 221 -13.90 -0.39 20.74
N LEU A 222 -13.09 -0.49 21.79
CA LEU A 222 -11.66 -0.75 21.66
C LEU A 222 -11.41 -2.08 20.95
N VAL A 223 -10.79 -2.05 19.78
CA VAL A 223 -10.35 -3.25 19.07
C VAL A 223 -8.95 -3.59 19.54
N THR A 224 -8.72 -4.85 19.94
CA THR A 224 -7.38 -5.35 20.22
C THR A 224 -6.90 -6.22 19.07
N LEU A 225 -5.67 -5.99 18.63
CA LEU A 225 -4.98 -6.78 17.62
C LEU A 225 -3.70 -7.37 18.22
N LYS A 226 -3.64 -8.69 18.33
CA LYS A 226 -2.45 -9.43 18.74
C LYS A 226 -1.81 -10.04 17.50
N ILE A 227 -0.51 -9.82 17.33
CA ILE A 227 0.24 -10.22 16.13
C ILE A 227 1.35 -11.17 16.55
N ILE A 228 1.25 -12.44 16.17
CA ILE A 228 2.35 -13.39 16.29
C ILE A 228 3.22 -13.21 15.05
N THR A 229 4.49 -12.82 15.22
CA THR A 229 5.37 -12.52 14.10
C THR A 229 6.83 -12.78 14.45
N LEU A 230 7.71 -12.82 13.46
CA LEU A 230 9.15 -12.92 13.69
C LEU A 230 9.67 -11.68 14.42
N ASP A 231 10.89 -11.77 14.95
CA ASP A 231 11.61 -10.61 15.45
C ASP A 231 11.77 -9.54 14.34
N THR A 232 10.96 -8.49 14.44
CA THR A 232 10.93 -7.39 13.47
C THR A 232 12.19 -6.53 13.53
N THR A 233 12.98 -6.62 14.60
CA THR A 233 14.29 -5.97 14.68
C THR A 233 15.29 -6.61 13.72
N ARG A 234 15.17 -7.92 13.47
CA ARG A 234 16.02 -8.68 12.55
C ARG A 234 15.46 -8.78 11.13
N TYR A 235 14.15 -9.01 10.97
CA TYR A 235 13.52 -9.33 9.67
C TYR A 235 12.64 -8.20 9.11
N GLY A 236 12.61 -7.04 9.78
CA GLY A 236 11.86 -5.86 9.34
C GLY A 236 10.34 -5.94 9.58
N SER A 237 9.60 -4.89 9.20
CA SER A 237 8.30 -4.55 9.82
C SER A 237 7.13 -4.36 8.84
N SER A 238 7.10 -5.10 7.72
CA SER A 238 5.97 -5.07 6.77
C SER A 238 4.60 -5.49 7.36
N THR A 239 4.54 -5.89 8.63
CA THR A 239 3.31 -6.09 9.41
C THR A 239 2.50 -4.81 9.64
N PHE A 240 3.00 -3.63 9.23
CA PHE A 240 2.30 -2.37 9.41
C PHE A 240 1.06 -2.18 8.54
N SER A 241 0.95 -2.80 7.36
CA SER A 241 -0.15 -2.48 6.45
C SER A 241 -1.53 -2.83 7.04
N ILE A 242 -1.70 -4.01 7.64
CA ILE A 242 -2.96 -4.37 8.30
C ILE A 242 -3.19 -3.56 9.58
N VAL A 243 -2.13 -3.20 10.31
CA VAL A 243 -2.23 -2.38 11.53
C VAL A 243 -2.68 -0.98 11.16
N ARG A 244 -2.11 -0.40 10.11
CA ARG A 244 -2.47 0.90 9.54
C ARG A 244 -3.93 0.87 9.07
N PHE A 245 -4.29 -0.12 8.24
CA PHE A 245 -5.67 -0.33 7.79
C PHE A 245 -6.67 -0.43 8.96
N LEU A 246 -6.44 -1.33 9.94
CA LEU A 246 -7.35 -1.48 11.06
C LEU A 246 -7.38 -0.23 11.95
N ARG A 247 -6.29 0.53 12.06
CA ARG A 247 -6.26 1.78 12.82
C ARG A 247 -7.07 2.87 12.11
N GLU A 248 -6.95 2.99 10.80
CA GLU A 248 -7.74 3.88 9.96
C GLU A 248 -9.25 3.56 10.07
N GLU A 249 -9.60 2.27 10.02
CA GLU A 249 -11.01 1.84 10.01
C GLU A 249 -11.68 1.87 11.37
N THR A 250 -10.91 1.69 12.46
CA THR A 250 -11.47 1.64 13.82
C THR A 250 -11.30 2.94 14.59
N GLY A 251 -10.23 3.70 14.36
CA GLY A 251 -9.84 4.85 15.18
C GLY A 251 -9.55 4.52 16.66
N ASN A 252 -9.74 3.27 17.10
CA ASN A 252 -9.60 2.82 18.48
C ASN A 252 -9.00 1.40 18.51
N LEU A 253 -7.74 1.29 18.07
CA LEU A 253 -6.99 0.03 17.95
C LEU A 253 -5.84 -0.03 18.95
N LYS A 254 -5.79 -1.09 19.76
CA LYS A 254 -4.63 -1.46 20.58
C LYS A 254 -3.91 -2.65 19.97
N THR A 255 -2.65 -2.47 19.58
CA THR A 255 -1.83 -3.52 18.95
C THR A 255 -0.84 -4.11 19.95
N THR A 256 -0.66 -5.42 19.95
CA THR A 256 0.35 -6.15 20.73
C THR A 256 1.14 -7.08 19.82
N TYR A 257 2.47 -6.98 19.83
CA TYR A 257 3.35 -7.86 19.07
C TYR A 257 3.87 -8.97 19.97
N VAL A 258 3.82 -10.20 19.49
CA VAL A 258 4.33 -11.40 20.16
C VAL A 258 5.39 -12.02 19.25
N PRO A 259 6.69 -11.87 19.58
CA PRO A 259 7.76 -12.54 18.86
C PRO A 259 7.58 -14.05 18.91
N TYR A 260 7.67 -14.71 17.75
CA TYR A 260 7.60 -16.16 17.66
C TYR A 260 8.94 -16.80 18.06
N GLY A 261 8.90 -17.83 18.90
CA GLY A 261 10.06 -18.68 19.22
C GLY A 261 10.06 -19.25 20.63
N ASP A 262 9.47 -18.51 21.59
CA ASP A 262 9.32 -18.94 22.98
C ASP A 262 8.11 -19.89 23.17
N ASP A 263 8.03 -20.52 24.34
CA ASP A 263 6.95 -21.47 24.65
C ASP A 263 5.57 -20.80 24.64
N LYS A 264 5.51 -19.51 25.00
CA LYS A 264 4.27 -18.73 25.04
C LYS A 264 3.70 -18.51 23.64
N SER A 265 4.51 -18.06 22.69
CA SER A 265 4.08 -17.83 21.30
C SER A 265 3.70 -19.13 20.60
N LYS A 266 4.42 -20.22 20.88
CA LYS A 266 4.09 -21.56 20.39
C LYS A 266 2.78 -22.09 20.97
N ASP A 267 2.53 -21.88 22.26
CA ASP A 267 1.26 -22.27 22.89
C ASP A 267 0.07 -21.51 22.31
N ILE A 268 0.20 -20.19 22.09
CA ILE A 268 -0.86 -19.40 21.45
C ILE A 268 -1.13 -19.93 20.03
N LEU A 269 -0.09 -20.17 19.23
CA LEU A 269 -0.27 -20.71 17.87
C LEU A 269 -0.94 -22.09 17.89
N ARG A 270 -0.54 -22.98 18.82
CA ARG A 270 -1.17 -24.29 19.01
C ARG A 270 -2.66 -24.14 19.31
N LYS A 271 -3.04 -23.27 20.25
CA LYS A 271 -4.44 -23.01 20.59
C LYS A 271 -5.24 -22.43 19.42
N VAL A 272 -4.63 -21.54 18.63
CA VAL A 272 -5.25 -21.03 17.39
C VAL A 272 -5.51 -22.18 16.41
N ASN A 273 -4.51 -23.05 16.19
CA ASN A 273 -4.68 -24.21 15.30
C ASN A 273 -5.72 -25.21 15.83
N ASP A 274 -5.79 -25.42 17.15
CA ASP A 274 -6.83 -26.25 17.76
C ASP A 274 -8.24 -25.64 17.55
N ALA A 275 -8.37 -24.32 17.64
CA ALA A 275 -9.62 -23.60 17.41
C ALA A 275 -10.06 -23.57 15.93
N LEU A 276 -9.14 -23.75 14.98
CA LEU A 276 -9.43 -23.81 13.54
C LEU A 276 -9.86 -25.20 13.06
N LYS A 277 -9.73 -26.25 13.88
CA LYS A 277 -10.07 -27.61 13.48
C LYS A 277 -11.57 -27.75 13.22
N PRO A 278 -12.00 -28.41 12.12
CA PRO A 278 -13.42 -28.52 11.75
C PRO A 278 -14.32 -29.14 12.82
N GLU A 279 -13.77 -30.04 13.62
CA GLU A 279 -14.41 -30.72 14.75
C GLU A 279 -14.78 -29.79 15.92
N TYR A 280 -14.15 -28.60 15.99
CA TYR A 280 -14.44 -27.54 16.97
C TYR A 280 -15.07 -26.29 16.32
N ALA A 281 -15.12 -26.23 14.98
CA ALA A 281 -15.73 -25.13 14.22
C ALA A 281 -17.27 -25.24 14.13
N ALA A 282 -17.88 -26.28 14.69
CA ALA A 282 -19.31 -26.56 14.60
C ALA A 282 -20.03 -26.19 15.91
N GLU A 283 -20.65 -25.01 15.94
CA GLU A 283 -21.99 -24.75 16.51
C GLU A 283 -22.44 -23.28 16.38
N SER A 284 -21.52 -22.34 16.09
CA SER A 284 -21.90 -20.95 15.79
C SER A 284 -21.73 -20.62 14.31
N SER A 285 -22.86 -20.38 13.66
CA SER A 285 -23.05 -19.62 12.42
C SER A 285 -22.91 -20.36 11.08
N SER A 286 -24.03 -20.31 10.35
CA SER A 286 -24.16 -20.53 8.93
C SER A 286 -23.33 -19.52 8.13
N TYR A 287 -22.03 -19.76 7.95
CA TYR A 287 -21.24 -19.02 6.97
C TYR A 287 -20.38 -20.00 6.18
N ASN A 288 -20.85 -20.32 4.96
CA ASN A 288 -20.01 -20.89 3.92
C ASN A 288 -18.94 -19.86 3.55
N LEU A 289 -17.78 -19.95 4.21
CA LEU A 289 -16.56 -19.23 3.81
C LEU A 289 -15.90 -19.98 2.65
N THR A 290 -16.39 -19.75 1.43
CA THR A 290 -15.60 -19.98 0.21
C THR A 290 -15.95 -18.92 -0.83
N LYS A 291 -15.22 -17.80 -0.82
CA LYS A 291 -14.96 -17.06 -2.06
C LYS A 291 -13.45 -17.09 -2.29
N GLY A 292 -13.08 -17.95 -3.24
CA GLY A 292 -11.74 -18.49 -3.44
C GLY A 292 -11.89 -20.00 -3.37
N ASP A 293 -11.53 -20.73 -4.43
CA ASP A 293 -11.61 -22.19 -4.54
C ASP A 293 -10.64 -22.93 -3.59
N GLU A 294 -10.28 -22.32 -2.45
CA GLU A 294 -9.34 -22.83 -1.47
C GLU A 294 -10.08 -23.54 -0.32
N LYS A 295 -9.54 -24.69 0.10
CA LYS A 295 -10.07 -25.50 1.21
C LYS A 295 -10.03 -24.69 2.52
N PRO A 296 -10.97 -24.94 3.47
CA PRO A 296 -10.93 -24.29 4.78
C PRO A 296 -9.58 -24.51 5.46
N VAL A 297 -9.02 -23.43 6.02
CA VAL A 297 -7.74 -23.45 6.73
C VAL A 297 -7.92 -24.22 8.04
N SER A 298 -7.33 -25.40 8.12
CA SER A 298 -7.35 -26.24 9.33
C SER A 298 -6.11 -26.08 10.21
N GLU A 299 -5.06 -25.43 9.71
CA GLU A 299 -3.81 -25.22 10.43
C GLU A 299 -3.04 -24.02 9.85
N ILE A 300 -2.61 -23.10 10.70
CA ILE A 300 -1.73 -21.99 10.33
C ILE A 300 -0.29 -22.47 10.34
N LYS A 301 0.33 -22.42 9.16
CA LYS A 301 1.71 -22.83 8.90
C LYS A 301 2.64 -21.67 8.55
N SER A 302 2.16 -20.44 8.70
CA SER A 302 2.89 -19.25 8.32
C SER A 302 2.75 -18.12 9.34
N LEU A 303 3.69 -17.19 9.30
CA LEU A 303 3.63 -15.93 10.05
C LEU A 303 3.55 -14.76 9.07
N PRO A 304 2.97 -13.61 9.48
CA PRO A 304 2.38 -13.34 10.79
C PRO A 304 1.01 -14.02 11.00
N VAL A 305 0.57 -14.13 12.25
CA VAL A 305 -0.81 -14.48 12.63
C VAL A 305 -1.46 -13.28 13.29
N TYR A 306 -2.64 -12.89 12.80
CA TYR A 306 -3.41 -11.76 13.34
C TYR A 306 -4.63 -12.27 14.09
N ILE A 307 -4.70 -11.95 15.39
CA ILE A 307 -5.81 -12.26 16.28
C ILE A 307 -6.48 -10.94 16.65
N ILE A 308 -7.72 -10.76 16.24
CA ILE A 308 -8.49 -9.53 16.34
C ILE A 308 -9.66 -9.77 17.32
N SER A 309 -9.93 -8.84 18.22
CA SER A 309 -11.08 -8.96 19.13
C SER A 309 -12.41 -8.97 18.37
N TYR A 310 -13.37 -9.78 18.83
CA TYR A 310 -14.65 -9.99 18.14
C TYR A 310 -15.47 -8.71 17.94
N ASN A 311 -15.33 -7.71 18.81
CA ASN A 311 -16.03 -6.43 18.70
C ASN A 311 -15.68 -5.60 17.45
N ILE A 312 -14.69 -6.01 16.64
CA ILE A 312 -14.46 -5.45 15.30
C ILE A 312 -15.72 -5.54 14.42
N ASN A 313 -16.57 -6.55 14.63
CA ASN A 313 -17.83 -6.73 13.88
C ASN A 313 -18.88 -5.63 14.12
N LYS A 314 -18.67 -4.76 15.11
CA LYS A 314 -19.53 -3.60 15.35
C LYS A 314 -19.21 -2.44 14.41
N TYR A 315 -18.03 -2.43 13.79
CA TYR A 315 -17.63 -1.39 12.85
C TYR A 315 -18.30 -1.63 11.49
N PRO A 316 -18.93 -0.61 10.87
CA PRO A 316 -19.56 -0.75 9.55
C PRO A 316 -18.61 -1.31 8.48
N SER A 317 -17.32 -0.97 8.57
CA SER A 317 -16.28 -1.42 7.66
C SER A 317 -16.05 -2.94 7.70
N PHE A 318 -16.47 -3.64 8.77
CA PHE A 318 -16.40 -5.09 8.87
C PHE A 318 -17.09 -5.80 7.69
N ASN A 319 -18.14 -5.22 7.12
CA ASN A 319 -18.82 -5.79 5.94
C ASN A 319 -17.91 -5.90 4.70
N HIS A 320 -16.82 -5.14 4.64
CA HIS A 320 -15.89 -5.13 3.50
C HIS A 320 -14.76 -6.16 3.62
N PHE A 321 -14.38 -6.53 4.85
CA PHE A 321 -13.22 -7.42 5.09
C PHE A 321 -13.53 -8.62 5.99
N GLY A 322 -14.71 -8.69 6.60
CA GLY A 322 -15.10 -9.73 7.54
C GLY A 322 -15.11 -11.13 6.92
N SER A 323 -15.27 -11.25 5.61
CA SER A 323 -15.13 -12.51 4.87
C SER A 323 -13.71 -13.09 4.87
N TYR A 324 -12.70 -12.28 5.20
CA TYR A 324 -11.30 -12.70 5.33
C TYR A 324 -10.92 -13.01 6.78
N LEU A 325 -11.90 -13.01 7.68
CA LEU A 325 -11.73 -13.26 9.10
C LEU A 325 -12.47 -14.55 9.49
N ILE A 326 -11.77 -15.43 10.19
CA ILE A 326 -12.28 -16.70 10.68
C ILE A 326 -12.70 -16.49 12.14
N PRO A 327 -13.99 -16.61 12.49
CA PRO A 327 -14.43 -16.54 13.88
C PRO A 327 -13.92 -17.77 14.66
N CYS A 328 -13.37 -17.55 15.85
CA CYS A 328 -12.85 -18.60 16.72
C CYS A 328 -13.12 -18.28 18.20
N GLU A 329 -13.11 -19.31 19.04
CA GLU A 329 -12.97 -19.14 20.50
C GLU A 329 -11.54 -19.43 20.92
N LEU A 330 -10.93 -18.52 21.66
CA LEU A 330 -9.55 -18.65 22.14
C LEU A 330 -9.51 -18.30 23.63
N ASP A 331 -9.15 -19.28 24.46
CA ASP A 331 -9.10 -19.12 25.92
C ASP A 331 -10.43 -18.61 26.55
N GLY A 332 -11.58 -18.95 25.94
CA GLY A 332 -12.91 -18.52 26.38
C GLY A 332 -13.37 -17.17 25.84
N ASP A 333 -12.54 -16.47 25.07
CA ASP A 333 -12.89 -15.23 24.40
C ASP A 333 -13.24 -15.48 22.93
N SER A 334 -14.33 -14.89 22.45
CA SER A 334 -14.60 -14.82 21.00
C SER A 334 -13.59 -13.87 20.33
N VAL A 335 -12.97 -14.34 19.25
CA VAL A 335 -11.99 -13.59 18.46
C VAL A 335 -12.18 -13.86 16.96
N TYR A 336 -11.51 -13.07 16.14
CA TYR A 336 -11.31 -13.34 14.72
C TYR A 336 -9.84 -13.61 14.45
N ILE A 337 -9.58 -14.62 13.63
CA ILE A 337 -8.26 -14.90 13.07
C ILE A 337 -8.26 -14.46 11.62
N ALA A 338 -7.31 -13.62 11.19
CA ALA A 338 -7.20 -13.28 9.78
C ALA A 338 -6.75 -14.50 8.97
N ASP A 339 -7.46 -14.81 7.89
CA ASP A 339 -7.17 -15.94 7.03
C ASP A 339 -5.75 -15.81 6.43
N PRO A 340 -4.82 -16.73 6.73
CA PRO A 340 -3.43 -16.67 6.27
C PRO A 340 -3.26 -16.73 4.75
N ASN A 341 -4.30 -17.10 3.99
CA ASN A 341 -4.26 -17.07 2.53
C ASN A 341 -4.51 -15.67 1.94
N THR A 342 -5.01 -14.74 2.75
CA THR A 342 -5.43 -13.39 2.30
C THR A 342 -4.33 -12.33 2.42
N TYR A 343 -3.18 -12.70 3.00
CA TYR A 343 -2.03 -11.81 3.15
C TYR A 343 -0.70 -12.56 2.94
N PRO A 344 0.38 -11.86 2.57
CA PRO A 344 1.65 -12.53 2.27
C PRO A 344 2.31 -13.11 3.52
N ALA A 345 2.69 -14.38 3.44
CA ALA A 345 3.53 -15.04 4.43
C ALA A 345 4.96 -14.46 4.45
N ARG A 346 5.54 -14.42 5.65
CA ARG A 346 6.91 -13.97 5.96
C ARG A 346 7.75 -15.04 6.63
N ALA A 347 7.12 -15.98 7.32
CA ALA A 347 7.75 -17.20 7.79
C ALA A 347 6.90 -18.39 7.35
N LEU A 348 7.56 -19.49 6.98
CA LEU A 348 6.96 -20.76 6.63
C LEU A 348 7.39 -21.78 7.70
N LEU A 349 6.50 -22.05 8.65
CA LEU A 349 6.78 -22.84 9.85
C LEU A 349 6.80 -24.34 9.58
N ASP A 350 6.21 -24.77 8.47
CA ASP A 350 6.09 -26.16 8.03
C ASP A 350 7.27 -26.64 7.16
N ARG A 351 8.20 -25.75 6.81
CA ARG A 351 9.39 -26.10 6.04
C ARG A 351 10.55 -26.45 6.97
N ASP A 352 11.43 -27.33 6.51
CA ASP A 352 12.69 -27.59 7.22
C ASP A 352 13.60 -26.36 7.16
N GLU A 353 14.21 -26.03 8.30
CA GLU A 353 15.22 -24.97 8.35
C GLU A 353 16.50 -25.42 7.69
N LYS A 354 17.08 -24.56 6.85
CA LYS A 354 18.38 -24.80 6.21
C LYS A 354 19.32 -23.62 6.54
N PRO A 355 19.90 -23.59 7.74
CA PRO A 355 20.69 -22.44 8.20
C PRO A 355 21.75 -22.01 7.19
N GLY A 356 21.79 -20.72 6.88
CA GLY A 356 22.72 -20.12 5.92
C GLY A 356 22.28 -20.21 4.46
N LYS A 357 21.22 -20.97 4.14
CA LYS A 357 20.73 -21.04 2.76
C LYS A 357 20.04 -19.72 2.37
N LEU A 358 20.46 -19.17 1.24
CA LEU A 358 19.87 -17.98 0.64
C LEU A 358 19.38 -18.29 -0.77
N ASP A 359 18.10 -18.05 -1.01
CA ASP A 359 17.47 -18.17 -2.32
C ASP A 359 17.00 -16.77 -2.73
N LEU A 360 17.48 -16.27 -3.87
CA LEU A 360 17.21 -14.94 -4.39
C LEU A 360 16.31 -15.04 -5.63
N PHE A 361 15.08 -14.55 -5.51
CA PHE A 361 14.07 -14.54 -6.55
C PHE A 361 14.16 -13.22 -7.34
N ILE A 362 14.54 -13.31 -8.61
CA ILE A 362 14.91 -12.18 -9.46
C ILE A 362 14.33 -12.28 -10.87
N MET A 363 14.41 -11.17 -11.60
CA MET A 363 14.19 -11.12 -13.03
C MET A 363 15.36 -10.37 -13.66
N SER A 364 15.97 -10.90 -14.72
CA SER A 364 17.23 -10.37 -15.25
C SER A 364 17.16 -8.94 -15.81
N LYS A 365 15.97 -8.42 -16.11
CA LYS A 365 15.78 -7.01 -16.54
C LYS A 365 15.15 -6.11 -15.50
N CYS A 366 14.84 -6.62 -14.31
CA CYS A 366 14.34 -5.78 -13.23
C CYS A 366 15.47 -4.94 -12.62
N PRO A 367 15.44 -3.60 -12.70
CA PRO A 367 16.50 -2.75 -12.16
C PRO A 367 16.71 -2.96 -10.65
N PHE A 368 15.65 -3.26 -9.90
CA PHE A 368 15.73 -3.52 -8.46
C PHE A 368 16.37 -4.87 -8.13
N SER A 369 16.21 -5.88 -9.00
CA SER A 369 16.92 -7.17 -8.86
C SER A 369 18.42 -6.97 -9.04
N LYS A 370 18.79 -6.25 -10.11
CA LYS A 370 20.19 -5.89 -10.38
C LYS A 370 20.84 -5.14 -9.23
N ALA A 371 20.13 -4.17 -8.65
CA ALA A 371 20.63 -3.42 -7.50
C ALA A 371 20.93 -4.32 -6.29
N VAL A 372 20.05 -5.30 -6.00
CA VAL A 372 20.30 -6.30 -4.95
C VAL A 372 21.50 -7.17 -5.30
N GLU A 373 21.58 -7.71 -6.52
CA GLU A 373 22.69 -8.56 -6.97
C GLU A 373 24.05 -7.86 -6.82
N GLU A 374 24.18 -6.62 -7.32
CA GLU A 374 25.42 -5.84 -7.19
C GLU A 374 25.79 -5.56 -5.72
N SER A 375 24.79 -5.31 -4.89
CA SER A 375 25.01 -5.03 -3.47
C SER A 375 25.42 -6.27 -2.68
N LEU A 376 24.87 -7.44 -3.03
CA LEU A 376 25.28 -8.72 -2.42
C LEU A 376 26.68 -9.12 -2.90
N LEU A 377 27.01 -8.91 -4.18
CA LEU A 377 28.37 -9.10 -4.71
C LEU A 377 29.39 -8.22 -3.96
N ALA A 378 29.06 -6.94 -3.70
CA ALA A 378 29.93 -6.07 -2.92
C ALA A 378 30.08 -6.52 -1.45
N LYS A 379 29.12 -7.28 -0.91
CA LYS A 379 29.17 -7.83 0.45
C LYS A 379 30.00 -9.11 0.56
N ASP A 380 30.34 -9.75 -0.55
CA ASP A 380 31.26 -10.90 -0.57
C ASP A 380 32.59 -10.57 0.13
N PHE A 381 33.13 -9.39 -0.19
CA PHE A 381 34.32 -8.82 0.46
C PHE A 381 34.18 -8.59 1.98
N SER A 382 32.97 -8.69 2.53
CA SER A 382 32.66 -8.49 3.95
C SER A 382 32.17 -9.76 4.67
N GLY A 383 32.31 -10.94 4.03
CA GLY A 383 32.08 -12.24 4.66
C GLY A 383 30.74 -12.91 4.36
N LEU A 384 29.98 -12.43 3.37
CA LEU A 384 28.84 -13.16 2.82
C LEU A 384 29.34 -14.09 1.70
N ASP A 385 29.18 -15.41 1.84
CA ASP A 385 29.51 -16.34 0.75
C ASP A 385 28.46 -16.24 -0.36
N ILE A 386 28.73 -15.47 -1.41
CA ILE A 386 27.78 -15.28 -2.52
C ILE A 386 27.58 -16.55 -3.34
N ASP A 387 28.55 -17.47 -3.36
CA ASP A 387 28.43 -18.74 -4.09
C ASP A 387 27.41 -19.68 -3.43
N SER A 388 27.05 -19.41 -2.16
CA SER A 388 25.95 -20.09 -1.45
C SER A 388 24.55 -19.63 -1.85
N ILE A 389 24.42 -18.51 -2.58
CA ILE A 389 23.12 -17.95 -2.98
C ILE A 389 22.64 -18.63 -4.27
N THR A 390 21.40 -19.14 -4.24
CA THR A 390 20.74 -19.69 -5.44
C THR A 390 19.81 -18.65 -6.06
N LEU A 391 19.98 -18.34 -7.34
CA LEU A 391 19.06 -17.48 -8.09
C LEU A 391 17.86 -18.29 -8.58
N HIS A 392 16.67 -17.74 -8.44
CA HIS A 392 15.42 -18.25 -8.99
C HIS A 392 14.74 -17.18 -9.85
N PHE A 393 14.34 -17.55 -11.07
CA PHE A 393 13.75 -16.61 -12.02
C PHE A 393 12.23 -16.56 -11.87
N VAL A 394 11.70 -15.39 -11.49
CA VAL A 394 10.26 -15.19 -11.36
C VAL A 394 9.65 -14.97 -12.73
N ILE A 395 8.95 -15.99 -13.22
CA ILE A 395 8.36 -16.01 -14.56
C ILE A 395 6.91 -16.50 -14.52
N ARG A 396 6.13 -16.20 -15.56
CA ARG A 396 4.80 -16.81 -15.76
C ARG A 396 4.94 -18.04 -16.63
N TYR A 397 4.21 -19.09 -16.29
CA TYR A 397 4.12 -20.31 -17.08
C TYR A 397 2.65 -20.66 -17.32
N ASP A 398 2.29 -20.81 -18.59
CA ASP A 398 0.99 -21.30 -19.00
C ASP A 398 1.05 -22.82 -19.14
N SER A 399 0.31 -23.54 -18.29
CA SER A 399 0.28 -25.00 -18.29
C SER A 399 -0.43 -25.61 -19.50
N GLU A 400 -1.34 -24.87 -20.14
CA GLU A 400 -2.08 -25.34 -21.32
C GLU A 400 -1.22 -25.24 -22.57
N THR A 401 -0.53 -24.10 -22.74
CA THR A 401 0.30 -23.86 -23.93
C THR A 401 1.76 -24.25 -23.75
N GLY A 402 2.20 -24.49 -22.52
CA GLY A 402 3.60 -24.75 -22.17
C GLY A 402 4.51 -23.53 -22.36
N LYS A 403 3.93 -22.33 -22.48
CA LYS A 403 4.69 -21.10 -22.77
C LYS A 403 5.13 -20.40 -21.49
N PHE A 404 6.35 -19.86 -21.56
CA PHE A 404 6.90 -18.96 -20.55
C PHE A 404 6.74 -17.50 -20.99
N GLU A 405 6.37 -16.65 -20.05
CA GLU A 405 6.28 -15.20 -20.23
C GLU A 405 6.97 -14.46 -19.09
N SER A 406 7.92 -13.59 -19.44
CA SER A 406 8.60 -12.72 -18.49
C SER A 406 7.91 -11.35 -18.41
N PHE A 407 8.17 -10.60 -17.33
CA PHE A 407 7.48 -9.33 -17.06
C PHE A 407 8.00 -8.17 -17.91
N HIS A 408 9.23 -8.26 -18.42
CA HIS A 408 9.83 -7.30 -19.35
C HIS A 408 9.97 -7.87 -20.77
N GLY A 409 9.19 -8.91 -21.09
CA GLY A 409 9.08 -9.50 -22.42
C GLY A 409 10.30 -10.32 -22.86
N ARG A 410 10.26 -10.80 -24.11
CA ARG A 410 11.19 -11.80 -24.65
C ARG A 410 12.69 -11.56 -24.35
N PRO A 411 13.23 -10.33 -24.39
CA PRO A 411 14.63 -10.10 -24.05
C PRO A 411 15.01 -10.51 -22.63
N GLU A 412 14.11 -10.38 -21.64
CA GLU A 412 14.30 -10.87 -20.28
C GLU A 412 14.28 -12.40 -20.24
N LEU A 413 13.25 -13.03 -20.83
CA LEU A 413 13.15 -14.50 -20.85
C LEU A 413 14.38 -15.17 -21.49
N VAL A 414 14.94 -14.59 -22.55
CA VAL A 414 16.16 -15.10 -23.19
C VAL A 414 17.37 -15.00 -22.24
N GLU A 415 17.44 -13.93 -21.45
CA GLU A 415 18.50 -13.74 -20.47
C GLU A 415 18.31 -14.63 -19.25
N ASP A 416 17.10 -14.76 -18.70
CA ASP A 416 16.78 -15.67 -17.59
C ASP A 416 17.18 -17.11 -17.94
N LYS A 417 16.84 -17.57 -19.16
CA LYS A 417 17.26 -18.88 -19.69
C LYS A 417 18.77 -19.05 -19.76
N ARG A 418 19.51 -17.97 -20.01
CA ARG A 418 20.97 -18.02 -20.08
C ARG A 418 21.58 -18.07 -18.68
N GLN A 419 21.13 -17.20 -17.79
CA GLN A 419 21.62 -17.12 -16.42
C GLN A 419 21.33 -18.40 -15.63
N ILE A 420 20.16 -19.02 -15.79
CA ILE A 420 19.84 -20.30 -15.15
C ILE A 420 20.74 -21.45 -15.63
N ILE A 421 21.15 -21.43 -16.90
CA ILE A 421 22.09 -22.41 -17.47
C ILE A 421 23.51 -22.17 -16.96
N ILE A 422 23.92 -20.91 -16.86
CA ILE A 422 25.21 -20.53 -16.28
C ILE A 422 25.26 -20.98 -14.81
N GLN A 423 24.23 -20.67 -14.02
CA GLN A 423 24.13 -21.15 -12.64
C GLN A 423 24.23 -22.68 -12.55
N LYS A 424 23.54 -23.42 -13.43
CA LYS A 424 23.50 -24.89 -13.35
C LYS A 424 24.81 -25.57 -13.74
N TYR A 425 25.51 -25.06 -14.77
CA TYR A 425 26.62 -25.77 -15.41
C TYR A 425 27.96 -25.06 -15.32
N PHE A 426 27.97 -23.79 -14.92
CA PHE A 426 29.13 -22.89 -14.86
C PHE A 426 29.02 -21.97 -13.63
N ASN A 427 28.60 -22.52 -12.49
CA ASN A 427 28.28 -21.76 -11.28
C ASN A 427 29.44 -20.88 -10.82
N GLU A 428 30.68 -21.35 -11.01
CA GLU A 428 31.91 -20.62 -10.69
C GLU A 428 32.11 -19.34 -11.50
N LYS A 429 31.33 -19.14 -12.57
CA LYS A 429 31.34 -17.94 -13.42
C LYS A 429 30.06 -17.12 -13.30
N LEU A 430 29.10 -17.55 -12.47
CA LEU A 430 27.78 -16.94 -12.41
C LEU A 430 27.85 -15.48 -11.98
N TRP A 431 28.47 -15.19 -10.84
CA TRP A 431 28.51 -13.84 -10.29
C TRP A 431 29.30 -12.85 -11.16
N ASP A 432 30.42 -13.28 -11.74
CA ASP A 432 31.15 -12.49 -12.74
C ASP A 432 30.29 -12.19 -13.97
N TYR A 433 29.49 -13.17 -14.39
CA TYR A 433 28.57 -13.02 -15.54
C TYR A 433 27.45 -12.03 -15.22
N ILE A 434 26.81 -12.18 -14.06
CA ILE A 434 25.75 -11.28 -13.58
C ILE A 434 26.28 -9.85 -13.51
N HIS A 435 27.43 -9.63 -12.88
CA HIS A 435 28.06 -8.30 -12.78
C HIS A 435 28.30 -7.67 -14.16
N CYS A 436 28.92 -8.43 -15.07
CA CYS A 436 29.15 -7.94 -16.43
C CYS A 436 27.84 -7.61 -17.16
N TYR A 437 26.81 -8.45 -17.00
CA TYR A 437 25.51 -8.22 -17.63
C TYR A 437 24.78 -7.02 -17.04
N ASN A 438 24.83 -6.83 -15.73
CA ASN A 438 24.19 -5.72 -15.04
C ASN A 438 24.75 -4.37 -15.49
N ILE A 439 26.07 -4.28 -15.70
CA ILE A 439 26.73 -3.09 -16.23
C ILE A 439 26.44 -2.88 -17.73
N SER A 440 26.61 -3.93 -18.54
CA SER A 440 26.68 -3.77 -20.00
C SER A 440 25.37 -4.04 -20.74
N SER A 441 24.50 -4.86 -20.15
CA SER A 441 23.36 -5.52 -20.80
C SER A 441 23.72 -6.27 -22.09
N LYS A 442 24.98 -6.72 -22.24
CA LYS A 442 25.53 -7.36 -23.45
C LYS A 442 26.02 -8.78 -23.16
N SER A 443 25.09 -9.74 -23.23
CA SER A 443 25.34 -11.16 -22.94
C SER A 443 26.53 -11.75 -23.71
N ASP A 444 26.66 -11.46 -25.02
CA ASP A 444 27.75 -11.98 -25.86
C ASP A 444 29.13 -11.48 -25.42
N SER A 445 29.22 -10.22 -25.02
CA SER A 445 30.46 -9.63 -24.52
C SER A 445 30.88 -10.29 -23.20
N CYS A 446 29.92 -10.52 -22.31
CA CYS A 446 30.15 -11.14 -21.01
C CYS A 446 30.54 -12.62 -21.12
N MET A 447 29.89 -13.37 -22.01
CA MET A 447 30.30 -14.75 -22.29
C MET A 447 31.73 -14.80 -22.82
N LYS A 448 32.09 -13.87 -23.72
CA LYS A 448 33.46 -13.80 -24.27
C LYS A 448 34.49 -13.46 -23.20
N SER A 449 34.25 -12.50 -22.32
CA SER A 449 35.20 -12.12 -21.25
C SER A 449 35.45 -13.26 -20.26
N LEU A 450 34.46 -14.12 -20.05
CA LEU A 450 34.54 -15.24 -19.10
C LEU A 450 34.89 -16.58 -19.75
N ASN A 451 35.31 -16.57 -21.02
CA ASN A 451 35.60 -17.78 -21.79
C ASN A 451 34.46 -18.82 -21.74
N LEU A 452 33.21 -18.35 -21.80
CA LEU A 452 32.02 -19.18 -21.94
C LEU A 452 31.75 -19.41 -23.43
N ASN A 453 31.62 -20.66 -23.85
CA ASN A 453 31.34 -21.00 -25.25
C ASN A 453 29.87 -20.78 -25.58
N PRO A 454 29.50 -19.81 -26.45
CA PRO A 454 28.10 -19.52 -26.76
C PRO A 454 27.34 -20.72 -27.35
N LYS A 455 28.02 -21.55 -28.17
CA LYS A 455 27.38 -22.72 -28.77
C LYS A 455 27.00 -23.78 -27.74
N ASP A 456 27.85 -23.99 -26.74
CA ASP A 456 27.56 -24.93 -25.65
C ASP A 456 26.42 -24.40 -24.78
N ILE A 457 26.43 -23.10 -24.44
CA ILE A 457 25.33 -22.46 -23.72
C ILE A 457 24.01 -22.59 -24.49
N ASP A 458 23.99 -22.27 -25.79
CA ASP A 458 22.78 -22.36 -26.62
C ASP A 458 22.27 -23.81 -26.77
N GLU A 459 23.16 -24.79 -26.79
CA GLU A 459 22.77 -26.21 -26.74
C GLU A 459 22.12 -26.56 -25.39
N LYS A 460 22.74 -26.14 -24.28
CA LYS A 460 22.19 -26.39 -22.94
C LYS A 460 20.87 -25.64 -22.71
N ILE A 461 20.72 -24.42 -23.22
CA ILE A 461 19.46 -23.66 -23.17
C ILE A 461 18.35 -24.47 -23.84
N ARG A 462 18.57 -24.94 -25.07
CA ARG A 462 17.58 -25.74 -25.82
C ARG A 462 17.20 -27.03 -25.11
N LYS A 463 18.14 -27.64 -24.39
CA LYS A 463 17.94 -28.94 -23.76
C LYS A 463 17.38 -28.88 -22.34
N TYR A 464 17.72 -27.84 -21.56
CA TYR A 464 17.49 -27.83 -20.11
C TYR A 464 16.77 -26.60 -19.58
N ALA A 465 16.81 -25.44 -20.24
CA ALA A 465 16.35 -24.19 -19.63
C ALA A 465 14.86 -24.22 -19.29
N ASP A 466 14.01 -24.80 -20.15
CA ASP A 466 12.56 -24.86 -19.91
C ASP A 466 12.22 -25.73 -18.69
N SER A 467 12.95 -26.83 -18.47
CA SER A 467 12.75 -27.66 -17.27
C SER A 467 13.15 -26.89 -16.01
N LEU A 468 14.30 -26.21 -16.03
CA LEU A 468 14.80 -25.46 -14.88
C LEU A 468 13.89 -24.26 -14.56
N LEU A 469 13.41 -23.53 -15.58
CA LEU A 469 12.46 -22.43 -15.39
C LEU A 469 11.09 -22.93 -14.89
N LYS A 470 10.69 -24.15 -15.27
CA LYS A 470 9.48 -24.77 -14.72
C LYS A 470 9.64 -25.06 -13.23
N ASP A 471 10.82 -25.51 -12.80
CA ASP A 471 11.12 -25.72 -11.38
C ASP A 471 11.09 -24.38 -10.61
N ASP A 472 11.68 -23.32 -11.15
CA ASP A 472 11.63 -21.97 -10.58
C ASP A 472 10.20 -21.40 -10.52
N PHE A 473 9.40 -21.62 -11.57
CA PHE A 473 7.98 -21.26 -11.58
C PHE A 473 7.21 -21.99 -10.47
N ASN A 474 7.35 -23.32 -10.38
CA ASN A 474 6.64 -24.11 -9.37
C ASN A 474 7.03 -23.69 -7.94
N LEU A 475 8.32 -23.40 -7.72
CA LEU A 475 8.79 -22.91 -6.43
C LEU A 475 8.22 -21.51 -6.12
N SER A 476 8.28 -20.59 -7.08
CA SER A 476 7.78 -19.22 -6.92
C SER A 476 6.28 -19.21 -6.67
N ASP A 477 5.51 -19.99 -7.43
CA ASP A 477 4.06 -20.10 -7.30
C ASP A 477 3.66 -20.73 -5.96
N GLY A 478 4.31 -21.83 -5.57
CA GLY A 478 4.09 -22.48 -4.27
C GLY A 478 4.40 -21.57 -3.07
N LEU A 479 5.35 -20.64 -3.22
CA LEU A 479 5.69 -19.63 -2.20
C LEU A 479 4.88 -18.32 -2.35
N LYS A 480 3.96 -18.26 -3.32
CA LYS A 480 3.19 -17.05 -3.70
C LYS A 480 4.14 -15.86 -3.95
N ILE A 481 5.30 -16.07 -4.56
CA ILE A 481 6.28 -15.04 -4.93
C ILE A 481 5.97 -14.58 -6.37
N LYS A 482 5.50 -13.34 -6.50
CA LYS A 482 5.04 -12.75 -7.78
C LYS A 482 5.77 -11.46 -8.16
N SER A 483 6.73 -11.04 -7.33
CA SER A 483 7.50 -9.83 -7.52
C SER A 483 8.95 -9.99 -7.06
N THR A 484 9.83 -9.18 -7.65
CA THR A 484 11.27 -9.20 -7.43
C THR A 484 11.79 -7.81 -7.06
N PRO A 485 12.89 -7.72 -6.30
CA PRO A 485 13.61 -8.83 -5.66
C PRO A 485 12.84 -9.41 -4.46
N THR A 486 12.88 -10.73 -4.30
CA THR A 486 12.42 -11.42 -3.08
C THR A 486 13.53 -12.34 -2.58
N VAL A 487 13.78 -12.39 -1.28
CA VAL A 487 14.80 -13.26 -0.67
C VAL A 487 14.12 -14.27 0.26
N LEU A 488 14.44 -15.55 0.08
CA LEU A 488 14.09 -16.61 1.03
C LEU A 488 15.35 -17.03 1.81
N ILE A 489 15.28 -16.89 3.12
CA ILE A 489 16.37 -17.13 4.06
C ILE A 489 16.07 -18.39 4.85
N ASP A 490 17.08 -19.23 5.04
CA ASP A 490 17.05 -20.45 5.84
C ASP A 490 15.93 -21.41 5.41
N ASN A 491 15.50 -21.32 4.15
CA ASN A 491 14.35 -22.04 3.59
C ASN A 491 13.00 -21.73 4.29
N ARG A 492 12.92 -20.70 5.12
CA ARG A 492 11.74 -20.37 5.96
C ARG A 492 11.28 -18.92 5.88
N TYR A 493 12.18 -17.95 5.76
CA TYR A 493 11.86 -16.54 5.97
C TYR A 493 11.87 -15.76 4.66
N ILE A 494 10.78 -15.02 4.37
CA ILE A 494 10.61 -14.31 3.10
C ILE A 494 10.72 -12.80 3.30
N LEU A 495 11.70 -12.18 2.62
CA LEU A 495 11.86 -10.73 2.52
C LEU A 495 11.38 -10.27 1.13
N ARG A 496 10.27 -9.54 1.08
CA ARG A 496 9.57 -9.17 -0.17
C ARG A 496 9.76 -7.71 -0.61
N ASN A 497 10.28 -6.85 0.27
CA ASN A 497 10.46 -5.43 -0.04
C ASN A 497 11.91 -5.01 0.19
N SER A 498 12.29 -3.93 -0.49
CA SER A 498 13.64 -3.35 -0.46
C SER A 498 14.09 -3.03 0.96
N ASN A 499 13.22 -2.47 1.81
CA ASN A 499 13.58 -2.06 3.17
C ASN A 499 13.99 -3.24 4.05
N ASP A 500 13.27 -4.35 3.96
CA ASP A 500 13.54 -5.53 4.77
C ASP A 500 14.80 -6.26 4.28
N ILE A 501 15.03 -6.30 2.96
CA ILE A 501 16.28 -6.80 2.35
C ILE A 501 17.47 -5.94 2.79
N GLN A 502 17.35 -4.61 2.66
CA GLN A 502 18.36 -3.65 3.10
C GLN A 502 18.71 -3.82 4.57
N LYS A 503 17.70 -3.95 5.43
CA LYS A 503 17.88 -4.14 6.86
C LYS A 503 18.61 -5.44 7.18
N TYR A 504 18.21 -6.54 6.54
CA TYR A 504 18.80 -7.85 6.79
C TYR A 504 20.28 -7.92 6.38
N PHE A 505 20.60 -7.48 5.16
CA PHE A 505 21.96 -7.52 4.62
C PHE A 505 22.81 -6.29 5.00
N LYS A 506 22.22 -5.30 5.68
CA LYS A 506 22.85 -4.00 5.99
C LYS A 506 23.45 -3.36 4.74
N ILE A 507 22.62 -3.25 3.70
CA ILE A 507 22.91 -2.61 2.41
C ILE A 507 21.99 -1.41 2.20
N ILE A 508 22.33 -0.52 1.27
CA ILE A 508 21.52 0.61 0.85
C ILE A 508 21.14 0.39 -0.61
N LEU A 509 19.85 0.48 -0.93
CA LEU A 509 19.30 0.23 -2.26
C LEU A 509 18.24 1.28 -2.60
N GLU A 510 18.09 1.60 -3.88
CA GLU A 510 16.88 2.24 -4.37
C GLU A 510 15.67 1.34 -4.08
N SER A 511 14.59 1.94 -3.59
CA SER A 511 13.38 1.20 -3.22
C SER A 511 12.48 0.96 -4.44
N GLY A 512 12.08 -0.29 -4.64
CA GLY A 512 11.12 -0.63 -5.68
C GLY A 512 10.98 -2.15 -5.86
N ARG A 513 10.14 -2.54 -6.82
CA ARG A 513 9.90 -3.93 -7.21
C ARG A 513 9.41 -4.03 -8.65
N CYS A 514 9.65 -5.18 -9.28
CA CYS A 514 9.04 -5.55 -10.56
C CYS A 514 8.05 -6.71 -10.34
N GLY A 515 7.01 -6.78 -11.16
CA GLY A 515 5.92 -7.76 -10.99
C GLY A 515 4.74 -7.22 -10.18
N ASN A 516 3.81 -8.11 -9.81
CA ASN A 516 2.56 -7.75 -9.13
C ASN A 516 2.73 -7.73 -7.58
#